data_AF-A0A499VAM7-F1
#
_entry.id   AF-A0A499VAM7-F1
#
_cell.length_a   1.000
_cell.length_b   1.000
_cell.length_c   1.000
_cell.angle_alpha   90.00
_cell.angle_beta   90.00
_cell.angle_gamma   90.00
#
_symmetry.space_group_name_H-M   'P 1'
#
loop_
_entity.id
_entity.type
_entity.pdbx_description
1 polymer ?
#
loop_
_entity_poly.entity_id
_entity_poly.type
_entity_poly.pdbx_seq_one_letter_code
_entity_poly.pdbx_strand_id
1 'polypeptide(L)' 'MKKTSTPLADGRELIYYDLRDDAVRDAVDRRPLDRTVTSSEIRRDPLLGDSVAIASHRQGRTYHPRRTNVRSAPPRASG' A
#
# COMPACT_ATOMS: atom_id res chain seq x y z
N MET A 1 11.79 -6.64 31.16
CA MET A 1 11.40 -6.11 29.83
C MET A 1 12.11 -6.94 28.79
N LYS A 2 11.36 -7.75 28.07
CA LYS A 2 11.88 -8.68 27.07
C LYS A 2 11.87 -8.02 25.70
N LYS A 3 12.99 -8.11 24.98
CA LYS A 3 13.11 -7.65 23.59
C LYS A 3 13.11 -8.85 22.67
N THR A 4 12.23 -8.86 21.67
CA THR A 4 12.19 -9.89 20.63
C THR A 4 12.30 -9.25 19.26
N SER A 5 13.21 -9.73 18.41
CA SER A 5 13.33 -9.28 17.01
C SER A 5 12.75 -10.33 16.08
N THR A 6 11.93 -9.88 15.12
CA THR A 6 11.30 -10.73 14.10
C THR A 6 11.60 -10.15 12.72
N PRO A 7 12.13 -10.95 11.79
CA PRO A 7 12.38 -10.49 10.43
C PRO A 7 11.07 -10.29 9.67
N LEU A 8 10.96 -9.16 8.96
CA LEU A 8 9.89 -8.90 7.99
C LEU A 8 10.31 -9.41 6.61
N ALA A 9 9.32 -9.63 5.74
CA ALA A 9 9.55 -10.15 4.39
C ALA A 9 10.50 -9.25 3.58
N ASP A 10 10.50 -7.94 3.84
CA ASP A 10 11.30 -6.93 3.14
C ASP A 10 12.70 -6.71 3.74
N GLY A 11 13.12 -7.58 4.65
CA GLY A 11 14.44 -7.52 5.29
C GLY A 11 14.55 -6.53 6.45
N ARG A 12 13.47 -5.83 6.79
CA ARG A 12 13.44 -4.99 7.99
C ARG A 12 13.23 -5.83 9.25
N GLU A 13 13.58 -5.27 10.41
CA GLU A 13 13.29 -5.90 11.70
C GLU A 13 12.07 -5.27 12.37
N LEU A 14 11.19 -6.14 12.90
CA LEU A 14 10.14 -5.76 13.83
C LEU A 14 10.59 -6.10 15.24
N ILE A 15 10.69 -5.08 16.09
CA ILE A 15 11.17 -5.24 17.47
C ILE A 15 9.98 -5.11 18.43
N TYR A 16 9.73 -6.18 19.19
CA TYR A 16 8.77 -6.20 20.28
C TYR A 16 9.46 -5.87 21.60
N TYR A 17 8.79 -5.07 22.42
CA TYR A 17 9.17 -4.81 23.81
C TYR A 17 8.04 -5.24 24.73
N ASP A 18 8.21 -6.37 25.39
CA ASP A 18 7.20 -6.97 26.27
C ASP A 18 7.53 -6.66 27.74
N LEU A 19 6.50 -6.35 28.53
CA LEU A 19 6.64 -6.05 29.96
C LEU A 19 6.94 -7.33 30.77
N ARG A 20 6.41 -8.47 30.30
CA ARG A 20 6.54 -9.80 30.90
C ARG A 20 7.27 -10.75 29.94
N ASP A 21 7.95 -11.75 30.48
CA ASP A 21 8.82 -12.64 29.71
C ASP A 21 8.07 -13.82 29.05
N ASP A 22 6.80 -14.04 29.41
CA ASP A 22 5.91 -15.10 28.92
C ASP A 22 5.35 -14.83 27.51
N ALA A 23 5.50 -13.61 26.98
CA ALA A 23 5.08 -13.28 25.62
C ALA A 23 5.94 -14.04 24.58
N VAL A 24 5.27 -14.81 23.71
CA VAL A 24 5.88 -15.51 22.57
C VAL A 24 5.58 -14.71 21.30
N ARG A 25 6.62 -14.40 20.51
CA ARG A 25 6.56 -13.67 19.24
C ARG A 25 7.21 -14.51 18.14
N ASP A 26 6.46 -15.45 17.58
CA ASP A 26 6.89 -16.42 16.55
C ASP A 26 6.18 -16.22 15.20
N ALA A 27 5.36 -15.17 15.08
CA ALA A 27 4.65 -14.86 13.86
C ALA A 27 5.62 -14.58 12.70
N VAL A 28 5.48 -15.35 11.61
CA VAL A 28 6.24 -15.17 10.38
C VAL A 28 5.50 -14.20 9.45
N ASP A 29 6.21 -13.22 8.91
CA ASP A 29 5.67 -12.35 7.85
C ASP A 29 5.49 -13.15 6.56
N ARG A 30 4.24 -13.38 6.15
CA ARG A 30 3.86 -14.15 4.95
C ARG A 30 3.45 -13.28 3.77
N ARG A 31 3.66 -11.97 3.85
CA ARG A 31 3.25 -11.06 2.77
C ARG A 31 4.01 -11.40 1.49
N PRO A 32 3.32 -11.58 0.35
CA PRO A 32 3.99 -11.69 -0.93
C PRO A 32 4.66 -10.34 -1.23
N LEU A 33 5.96 -10.37 -1.49
CA LEU A 33 6.68 -9.22 -1.99
C LEU A 33 6.75 -9.29 -3.49
N ASP A 34 5.93 -8.48 -4.14
CA ASP A 34 6.13 -8.22 -5.57
C ASP A 34 7.45 -7.48 -5.76
N ARG A 35 8.17 -7.85 -6.81
CA ARG A 35 9.39 -7.16 -7.21
C ARG A 35 9.06 -5.68 -7.43
N THR A 36 9.65 -4.81 -6.63
CA THR A 36 9.51 -3.36 -6.85
C THR A 36 10.28 -2.98 -8.11
N VAL A 37 9.56 -2.71 -9.20
CA VAL A 37 10.16 -2.22 -10.46
C VAL A 37 9.96 -0.71 -10.51
N THR A 38 11.04 0.03 -10.30
CA THR A 38 11.03 1.49 -10.45
C THR A 38 11.23 1.86 -11.92
N SER A 39 10.17 1.77 -12.72
CA SER A 39 10.21 2.31 -14.10
C SER A 39 9.65 3.72 -14.15
N SER A 40 10.39 4.58 -14.84
CA SER A 40 9.98 5.94 -15.23
C SER A 40 10.41 6.17 -16.67
N GLU A 41 9.52 6.70 -17.51
CA GLU A 41 9.82 7.03 -18.91
C GLU A 41 9.16 8.35 -19.32
N ILE A 42 9.65 8.97 -20.41
CA ILE A 42 9.01 10.11 -21.05
C ILE A 42 8.52 9.67 -22.43
N ARG A 43 7.23 9.88 -22.73
CA ARG A 43 6.62 9.60 -24.04
C ARG A 43 6.17 10.89 -24.69
N ARG A 44 6.23 10.95 -26.02
CA ARG A 44 5.68 12.06 -26.81
C ARG A 44 4.22 11.78 -27.13
N ASP A 45 3.34 12.74 -26.86
CA ASP A 45 1.96 12.72 -27.36
C ASP A 45 1.98 13.08 -28.86
N PRO A 46 1.55 12.20 -29.77
CA PRO A 46 1.59 12.47 -31.20
C PRO A 46 0.49 13.45 -31.67
N LEU A 47 -0.57 13.66 -30.89
CA LEU A 47 -1.67 14.54 -31.23
C LEU A 47 -1.38 15.98 -30.80
N LEU A 48 -0.90 16.16 -29.56
CA LEU A 48 -0.63 17.48 -28.99
C LEU A 48 0.83 17.91 -29.12
N GLY A 49 1.74 16.96 -29.35
CA GLY A 49 3.17 17.24 -29.38
C GLY A 49 3.75 17.49 -28.00
N ASP A 50 3.07 17.13 -26.92
CA ASP A 50 3.55 17.32 -25.56
C ASP A 50 4.47 16.18 -25.09
N SER A 51 5.30 16.46 -24.09
CA SER A 51 6.11 15.45 -23.40
C SER A 51 5.41 14.99 -22.12
N VAL A 52 5.14 13.69 -22.02
CA VAL A 52 4.41 13.09 -20.90
C VAL A 52 5.35 12.22 -20.08
N ALA A 53 5.53 12.57 -18.80
CA ALA A 53 6.27 11.74 -17.86
C ALA A 53 5.37 10.64 -17.28
N ILE A 54 5.84 9.39 -17.37
CA ILE A 54 5.16 8.21 -16.84
C ILE A 54 6.00 7.65 -15.71
N ALA A 55 5.45 7.69 -14.50
CA ALA A 55 6.06 7.13 -13.30
C ALA A 55 5.28 5.88 -12.87
N SER A 56 5.44 4.77 -13.60
CA SER A 56 4.64 3.53 -13.42
C SER A 56 4.69 3.00 -11.99
N HIS A 57 5.85 3.13 -11.33
CA HIS A 57 6.05 2.77 -9.93
C HIS A 57 5.18 3.54 -8.91
N ARG A 58 4.53 4.64 -9.32
CA ARG A 58 3.60 5.40 -8.48
C ARG A 58 2.15 4.96 -8.63
N GLN A 59 1.80 4.26 -9.71
CA GLN A 59 0.42 3.89 -10.02
C GLN A 59 -0.17 2.89 -9.01
N GLY A 60 0.66 2.01 -8.46
CA GLY A 60 0.25 1.02 -7.45
C GLY A 60 0.21 1.54 -6.01
N ARG A 61 0.54 2.81 -5.77
CA ARG A 61 0.50 3.37 -4.41
C ARG A 61 -0.94 3.50 -3.96
N THR A 62 -1.31 2.73 -2.94
CA THR A 62 -2.63 2.83 -2.30
C THR A 62 -2.86 4.26 -1.82
N TYR A 63 -3.83 4.96 -2.41
CA TYR A 63 -4.24 6.29 -2.01
C TYR A 63 -5.71 6.27 -1.61
N HIS A 64 -5.95 6.43 -0.31
CA HIS A 64 -7.22 6.27 0.40
C HIS A 64 -7.98 4.95 0.08
N PRO A 65 -8.64 4.35 1.07
CA PRO A 65 -9.69 3.39 0.75
C PRO A 65 -10.72 4.11 -0.15
N ARG A 66 -11.15 3.43 -1.22
CA ARG A 66 -12.23 3.96 -2.07
C ARG A 66 -13.41 4.32 -1.16
N ARG A 67 -13.96 5.53 -1.33
CA ARG A 67 -15.25 5.86 -0.70
C ARG A 67 -16.26 4.82 -1.19
N THR A 68 -16.92 4.14 -0.26
CA THR A 68 -17.96 3.16 -0.54
C THR A 68 -19.02 3.78 -1.45
N ASN A 69 -19.48 3.00 -2.42
CA ASN A 69 -20.54 3.32 -3.36
C ASN A 69 -21.88 3.56 -2.63
N VAL A 70 -22.07 4.76 -2.08
CA VAL A 70 -23.43 5.18 -1.69
C VAL A 70 -24.22 5.29 -2.98
N ARG A 71 -25.09 4.30 -3.22
CA ARG A 71 -26.11 4.33 -4.27
C ARG A 71 -26.91 5.61 -4.06
N SER A 72 -26.92 6.49 -5.06
CA SER A 72 -27.77 7.67 -5.06
C SER A 72 -29.21 7.22 -4.79
N ALA A 73 -29.75 7.62 -3.63
CA ALA A 73 -31.14 7.37 -3.30
C ALA A 73 -32.01 8.23 -4.24
N PRO A 74 -33.15 7.71 -4.75
CA PRO A 74 -34.05 8.52 -5.55
C PRO A 74 -34.67 9.64 -4.69
N PRO A 75 -35.05 10.79 -5.29
CA PRO A 75 -35.76 11.83 -4.56
C PRO A 75 -37.08 11.26 -4.02
N ARG A 76 -37.39 11.51 -2.74
CA ARG A 76 -38.72 11.22 -2.19
C ARG A 76 -39.73 12.08 -2.94
N ALA A 77 -40.70 11.44 -3.58
CA ALA A 77 -41.87 12.14 -4.09
C ALA A 77 -42.62 12.77 -2.91
N SER A 78 -42.67 14.09 -2.88
CA SER A 78 -43.63 14.84 -2.07
C SER A 78 -45.02 14.66 -2.69
N GLY A 79 -45.89 13.94 -1.99
CA GLY A 79 -47.34 14.03 -2.19
C GLY A 79 -47.92 15.19 -1.41
#